data_AF-A0A9X2ZUY1-F1
#
_entry.id   AF-A0A9X2ZUY1-F1
#
_cell.length_a   1.000
_cell.length_b   1.000
_cell.length_c   1.000
_cell.angle_alpha   90.00
_cell.angle_beta   90.00
_cell.angle_gamma   90.00
#
_symmetry.space_group_name_H-M   'P 1'
#
loop_
_entity.id
_entity.type
_entity.pdbx_description
1 polymer ?
#
loop_
_entity_poly.entity_id
_entity_poly.type
_entity_poly.pdbx_seq_one_letter_code
_entity_poly.pdbx_strand_id
1 'polypeptide(L)'
;MYTSYIGRRALDLYNEHMHDGPSLSPKAFFDDVLFPLFFDDGRYLFWPNNAPFAQPKYSGSREEADVRQEALAETHEKISEIKRPVGHLFMGGMADGPMETTSGQVSTVGTSTNSDEAYCSWIGAGCGVGLSGGLSMLVDEDSVLRALLRGWELYRRYLDQTPGLKGNQITTWNGQWLSHRFGWDYHPDDPLRDFEPHVTSSGISTKDWAQLLFALARHLPDKELTVYLYSLGNTNETIGFRQLLLPEVQHMAELYEILFGNVEGVSARRLADAFEPAFSIYRASEQGAIGLKALQPDRLRKYMPGRRESKMPETTRSENKFTRYLIFQTWIIAMLNNEDLIDTTEQLAEALHEYGQSDDTTTTTKRTAEQVLEASHRQEFLDSLTAVVEDDTAHAALIDEIGDEVVKMPSSDFPLFATLLRLKYHVFSQQQSV
;
A
#
# COMPACT_ATOMS: atom_id res chain seq x y z
N MET A 1 4.03 5.79 24.43
CA MET A 1 3.37 6.03 23.12
C MET A 1 3.92 5.02 22.13
N TYR A 2 3.18 4.69 21.07
CA TYR A 2 3.72 3.78 20.07
C TYR A 2 4.96 4.33 19.35
N THR A 3 5.03 5.64 19.05
CA THR A 3 6.26 6.27 18.54
C THR A 3 7.49 6.00 19.40
N SER A 4 7.41 6.19 20.72
CA SER A 4 8.55 5.93 21.63
C SER A 4 8.94 4.46 21.66
N TYR A 5 7.95 3.56 21.63
CA TYR A 5 8.21 2.13 21.55
C TYR A 5 8.98 1.77 20.27
N ILE A 6 8.57 2.31 19.12
CA ILE A 6 9.28 2.11 17.85
C ILE A 6 10.69 2.69 17.89
N GLY A 7 10.86 3.89 18.45
CA GLY A 7 12.17 4.50 18.59
C GLY A 7 13.10 3.72 19.52
N ARG A 8 12.56 3.10 20.59
CA ARG A 8 13.29 2.18 21.44
C ARG A 8 13.78 0.98 20.64
N ARG A 9 12.88 0.33 19.91
CA ARG A 9 13.23 -0.84 19.09
C ARG A 9 14.26 -0.52 18.02
N ALA A 10 14.14 0.65 17.37
CA ALA A 10 15.11 1.13 16.40
C ALA A 10 16.50 1.36 17.03
N LEU A 11 16.55 1.98 18.22
CA LEU A 11 17.81 2.15 18.99
C LEU A 11 18.45 0.80 19.34
N ASP A 12 17.65 -0.15 19.83
CA ASP A 12 18.15 -1.48 20.19
C ASP A 12 18.76 -2.16 18.95
N LEU A 13 18.08 -2.12 17.80
CA LEU A 13 18.58 -2.67 16.54
C LEU A 13 19.84 -1.97 16.04
N TYR A 14 19.97 -0.65 16.25
CA TYR A 14 21.19 0.07 15.92
C TYR A 14 22.35 -0.40 16.78
N ASN A 15 22.15 -0.48 18.09
CA ASN A 15 23.15 -0.97 19.05
C ASN A 15 23.56 -2.42 18.77
N GLU A 16 22.63 -3.27 18.35
CA GLU A 16 22.86 -4.69 18.08
C GLU A 16 23.57 -4.96 16.74
N HIS A 17 23.36 -4.12 15.73
CA HIS A 17 23.71 -4.47 14.34
C HIS A 17 24.42 -3.39 13.52
N MET A 18 24.52 -2.16 14.02
CA MET A 18 25.05 -1.02 13.27
C MET A 18 26.08 -0.20 14.06
N HIS A 19 26.31 -0.55 15.33
CA HIS A 19 27.23 0.14 16.21
C HIS A 19 28.25 -0.85 16.78
N ASP A 20 29.54 -0.59 16.54
CA ASP A 20 30.64 -1.45 17.01
C ASP A 20 31.14 -1.07 18.43
N GLY A 21 30.54 -0.08 19.09
CA GLY A 21 30.89 0.40 20.42
C GLY A 21 29.91 -0.02 21.53
N PRO A 22 30.07 0.54 22.75
CA PRO A 22 29.11 0.33 23.83
C PRO A 22 27.71 0.79 23.44
N SER A 23 26.68 0.06 23.88
CA SER A 23 25.29 0.43 23.58
C SER A 23 25.00 1.87 23.98
N LEU A 24 24.52 2.66 23.02
CA LEU A 24 24.15 4.05 23.22
C LEU A 24 22.84 4.13 24.02
N SER A 25 22.79 5.06 24.97
CA SER A 25 21.53 5.48 25.59
C SER A 25 20.68 6.27 24.59
N PRO A 26 19.37 6.47 24.82
CA PRO A 26 18.53 7.29 23.95
C PRO A 26 19.06 8.70 23.72
N LYS A 27 19.59 9.34 24.78
CA LYS A 27 20.21 10.65 24.66
C LYS A 27 21.49 10.59 23.84
N ALA A 28 22.37 9.61 24.11
CA ALA A 28 23.61 9.47 23.36
C ALA A 28 23.34 9.22 21.87
N PHE A 29 22.39 8.35 21.53
CA PHE A 29 21.97 8.16 20.14
C PHE A 29 21.39 9.43 19.52
N PHE A 30 20.62 10.21 20.30
CA PHE A 30 20.12 11.50 19.85
C PHE A 30 21.28 12.42 19.46
N ASP A 31 22.32 12.51 20.29
CA ASP A 31 23.44 13.42 20.11
C ASP A 31 24.40 12.96 19.01
N ASP A 32 24.71 11.66 18.98
CA ASP A 32 25.77 11.09 18.15
C ASP A 32 25.28 10.67 16.76
N VAL A 33 23.97 10.40 16.61
CA VAL A 33 23.40 9.86 15.36
C VAL A 33 22.25 10.73 14.86
N LEU A 34 21.21 10.94 15.68
CA LEU A 34 20.00 11.62 15.21
C LEU A 34 20.31 13.09 14.87
N PHE A 35 20.90 13.85 15.78
CA PHE A 35 21.15 15.28 15.59
C PHE A 35 22.06 15.56 14.38
N PRO A 36 23.22 14.90 14.21
CA PRO A 36 24.09 15.12 13.05
C PRO A 36 23.38 14.85 11.72
N LEU A 37 22.56 13.81 11.65
CA LEU A 37 21.83 13.46 10.43
C LEU A 37 20.62 14.36 10.19
N PHE A 38 19.83 14.61 11.23
CA PHE A 38 18.51 15.21 11.11
C PHE A 38 18.52 16.71 11.21
N PHE A 39 19.39 17.27 12.04
CA PHE A 39 19.30 18.64 12.46
C PHE A 39 20.58 19.43 12.19
N ASP A 40 21.77 18.83 12.07
CA ASP A 40 23.02 19.60 11.87
C ASP A 40 23.27 20.11 10.44
N ASP A 41 22.21 20.50 9.74
CA ASP A 41 22.21 21.19 8.44
C ASP A 41 20.90 21.96 8.33
N GLY A 42 20.88 23.15 7.71
CA GLY A 42 19.68 23.99 7.63
C GLY A 42 18.50 23.34 6.89
N ARG A 43 18.74 22.29 6.11
CA ARG A 43 17.73 21.38 5.57
C ARG A 43 17.55 20.21 6.54
N TYR A 44 16.79 20.45 7.61
CA TYR A 44 16.41 19.39 8.54
C TYR A 44 15.74 18.22 7.81
N LEU A 45 15.87 16.99 8.31
CA LEU A 45 15.20 15.83 7.68
C LEU A 45 13.71 15.78 8.00
N PHE A 46 13.27 16.26 9.17
CA PHE A 46 11.87 16.55 9.47
C PHE A 46 11.71 17.80 10.31
N TRP A 47 10.47 18.30 10.36
CA TRP A 47 10.11 19.50 11.08
C TRP A 47 9.43 19.17 12.43
N PRO A 48 10.10 19.37 13.57
CA PRO A 48 9.54 19.05 14.89
C PRO A 48 8.67 20.21 15.38
N ASN A 49 7.41 20.25 14.95
CA ASN A 49 6.48 21.33 15.29
C ASN A 49 6.50 21.69 16.78
N ASN A 50 6.60 22.99 17.07
CA ASN A 50 6.62 23.58 18.42
C ASN A 50 7.82 23.20 19.31
N ALA A 51 8.70 22.30 18.86
CA ALA A 51 9.95 22.00 19.56
C ALA A 51 10.98 23.13 19.36
N PRO A 52 12.03 23.25 20.19
CA PRO A 52 13.04 24.30 20.07
C PRO A 52 13.52 24.50 18.62
N PHE A 53 13.92 23.45 17.91
CA PHE A 53 14.36 23.55 16.50
C PHE A 53 13.39 24.27 15.54
N ALA A 54 12.08 24.21 15.79
CA ALA A 54 11.05 24.84 14.97
C ALA A 54 10.66 26.24 15.44
N GLN A 55 11.09 26.67 16.63
CA GLN A 55 10.73 27.98 17.19
C GLN A 55 11.32 29.12 16.35
N PRO A 56 10.58 30.24 16.14
CA PRO A 56 11.03 31.35 15.31
C PRO A 56 12.43 31.89 15.65
N LYS A 57 12.83 31.83 16.93
CA LYS A 57 14.15 32.27 17.39
C LYS A 57 15.31 31.46 16.80
N TYR A 58 15.10 30.19 16.43
CA TYR A 58 16.14 29.35 15.82
C TYR A 58 15.87 29.10 14.34
N SER A 59 14.61 28.86 13.97
CA SER A 59 14.26 28.48 12.61
C SER A 59 14.57 29.55 11.56
N GLY A 60 14.61 30.83 11.94
CA GLY A 60 14.97 31.94 11.05
C GLY A 60 16.45 31.97 10.66
N SER A 61 17.33 31.38 11.46
CA SER A 61 18.80 31.39 11.26
C SER A 61 19.40 29.97 11.33
N ARG A 62 18.60 28.94 11.04
CA ARG A 62 19.00 27.52 11.18
C ARG A 62 20.19 27.07 10.31
N GLU A 63 20.58 27.88 9.33
CA GLU A 63 21.79 27.65 8.54
C GLU A 63 23.07 27.82 9.38
N GLU A 64 23.01 28.61 10.45
CA GLU A 64 24.12 28.85 11.37
C GLU A 64 24.28 27.68 12.35
N ALA A 65 25.48 27.11 12.43
CA ALA A 65 25.76 25.96 13.30
C ALA A 65 25.52 26.26 14.78
N ASP A 66 25.92 27.43 15.26
CA ASP A 66 25.75 27.84 16.66
C ASP A 66 24.27 27.90 17.05
N VAL A 67 23.40 28.42 16.16
CA VAL A 67 21.94 28.47 16.36
C VAL A 67 21.36 27.06 16.53
N ARG A 68 21.88 26.07 15.78
CA ARG A 68 21.44 24.68 15.89
C ARG A 68 21.89 24.03 17.20
N GLN A 69 23.11 24.34 17.65
CA GLN A 69 23.63 23.88 18.94
C GLN A 69 22.86 24.48 20.13
N GLU A 70 22.48 25.75 20.04
CA GLU A 70 21.59 26.37 21.05
C GLU A 70 20.21 25.71 21.09
N ALA A 71 19.62 25.42 19.92
CA ALA A 71 18.35 24.71 19.84
C ALA A 71 18.44 23.27 20.42
N LEU A 72 19.57 22.59 20.20
CA LEU A 72 19.87 21.29 20.80
C LEU A 72 19.94 21.38 22.33
N ALA A 73 20.70 22.34 22.86
CA ALA A 73 20.85 22.54 24.30
C ALA A 73 19.51 22.79 25.00
N GLU A 74 18.65 23.67 24.45
CA GLU A 74 17.31 23.89 25.02
C GLU A 74 16.41 22.67 24.88
N THR A 75 16.56 21.88 23.80
CA THR A 75 15.82 20.62 23.65
C THR A 75 16.16 19.65 24.78
N HIS A 76 17.44 19.50 25.13
CA HIS A 76 17.85 18.67 26.27
C HIS A 76 17.35 19.19 27.60
N GLU A 77 17.45 20.50 27.84
CA GLU A 77 16.94 21.14 29.07
C GLU A 77 15.46 20.80 29.24
N LYS A 78 14.64 21.06 28.22
CA LYS A 78 13.20 20.79 28.26
C LYS A 78 12.85 19.31 28.40
N ILE A 79 13.57 18.42 27.73
CA ILE A 79 13.37 16.97 27.87
C ILE A 79 13.74 16.52 29.29
N SER A 80 14.80 17.06 29.90
CA SER A 80 15.21 16.70 31.26
C SER A 80 14.18 17.10 32.32
N GLU A 81 13.40 18.15 32.04
CA GLU A 81 12.37 18.67 32.93
C GLU A 81 10.96 18.12 32.61
N ILE A 82 10.84 17.15 31.71
CA ILE A 82 9.54 16.66 31.24
C ILE A 82 8.77 15.98 32.38
N LYS A 83 7.54 16.46 32.63
CA LYS A 83 6.64 15.91 33.67
C LYS A 83 5.38 15.24 33.11
N ARG A 84 5.05 15.52 31.86
CA ARG A 84 3.91 14.96 31.12
C ARG A 84 4.24 14.89 29.62
N PRO A 85 3.61 13.98 28.86
CA PRO A 85 3.91 13.84 27.44
C PRO A 85 3.26 15.00 26.67
N VAL A 86 4.07 15.99 26.31
CA VAL A 86 3.66 17.17 25.52
C VAL A 86 4.24 17.08 24.12
N GLY A 87 3.41 17.32 23.09
CA GLY A 87 3.67 16.96 21.70
C GLY A 87 4.94 17.55 21.08
N HIS A 88 5.43 18.66 21.62
CA HIS A 88 6.64 19.34 21.18
C HIS A 88 7.94 18.78 21.78
N LEU A 89 7.84 17.97 22.84
CA LEU A 89 8.98 17.24 23.44
C LEU A 89 8.84 15.74 23.27
N PHE A 90 7.61 15.29 23.05
CA PHE A 90 7.20 13.90 22.87
C PHE A 90 6.55 13.79 21.50
N MET A 91 7.31 13.43 20.46
CA MET A 91 6.85 13.52 19.07
C MET A 91 5.62 12.64 18.80
N GLY A 92 4.57 13.27 18.26
CA GLY A 92 3.26 12.64 18.08
C GLY A 92 2.43 12.56 19.37
N GLY A 93 2.87 13.23 20.44
CA GLY A 93 2.28 13.38 21.77
C GLY A 93 0.89 14.04 21.85
N MET A 94 0.31 13.99 23.05
CA MET A 94 -0.75 14.95 23.41
C MET A 94 -0.17 16.37 23.38
N ALA A 95 -0.93 17.35 22.92
CA ALA A 95 -0.59 18.77 23.09
C ALA A 95 -0.82 19.19 24.56
N ASP A 96 -1.66 20.19 24.83
CA ASP A 96 -2.00 20.58 26.20
C ASP A 96 -3.05 19.67 26.85
N GLY A 97 -3.82 18.93 26.05
CA GLY A 97 -4.81 17.95 26.50
C GLY A 97 -5.17 16.95 25.41
N PRO A 98 -5.78 15.80 25.74
CA PRO A 98 -6.03 14.70 24.79
C PRO A 98 -6.98 15.05 23.64
N MET A 99 -7.81 16.09 23.80
CA MET A 99 -8.80 16.53 22.82
C MET A 99 -8.35 17.73 21.96
N GLU A 100 -7.13 18.23 22.18
CA GLU A 100 -6.58 19.33 21.38
C GLU A 100 -6.33 18.89 19.93
N THR A 101 -6.51 19.81 18.98
CA THR A 101 -6.41 19.49 17.54
C THR A 101 -5.03 19.00 17.11
N THR A 102 -3.99 19.34 17.88
CA THR A 102 -2.60 18.93 17.65
C THR A 102 -2.17 17.77 18.56
N SER A 103 -3.11 17.15 19.27
CA SER A 103 -2.87 15.90 19.98
C SER A 103 -2.88 14.73 19.01
N GLY A 104 -1.79 13.95 18.99
CA GLY A 104 -1.69 12.73 18.23
C GLY A 104 -1.49 11.53 19.14
N GLN A 105 -1.71 10.33 18.59
CA GLN A 105 -1.29 9.05 19.16
C GLN A 105 -1.56 8.86 20.67
N VAL A 106 -2.66 9.44 21.14
CA VAL A 106 -3.04 9.44 22.55
C VAL A 106 -3.51 8.04 22.91
N SER A 107 -2.83 7.42 23.88
CA SER A 107 -3.16 6.08 24.35
C SER A 107 -3.61 6.14 25.80
N THR A 108 -4.62 5.33 26.13
CA THR A 108 -5.06 5.08 27.51
C THR A 108 -4.19 4.04 28.22
N VAL A 109 -3.30 3.36 27.49
CA VAL A 109 -2.31 2.44 28.06
C VAL A 109 -1.16 3.28 28.63
N GLY A 110 -0.98 3.18 29.95
CA GLY A 110 -0.14 4.07 30.76
C GLY A 110 1.18 4.45 30.11
N THR A 111 1.34 5.73 29.76
CA THR A 111 2.60 6.27 29.26
C THR A 111 3.47 6.68 30.44
N SER A 112 4.63 6.02 30.60
CA SER A 112 5.68 6.55 31.47
C SER A 112 6.24 7.81 30.81
N THR A 113 6.23 8.94 31.52
CA THR A 113 6.85 10.17 31.03
C THR A 113 8.21 10.31 31.67
N ASN A 114 9.26 9.99 30.92
CA ASN A 114 10.64 10.21 31.33
C ASN A 114 11.46 10.71 30.11
N SER A 115 12.68 11.16 30.37
CA SER A 115 13.60 11.67 29.35
C SER A 115 13.87 10.66 28.24
N ASP A 116 14.07 9.39 28.60
CA ASP A 116 14.44 8.34 27.66
C ASP A 116 13.31 8.05 26.67
N GLU A 117 12.08 8.02 27.15
CA GLU A 117 10.88 7.87 26.34
C GLU A 117 10.65 9.08 25.43
N ALA A 118 11.00 10.28 25.90
CA ALA A 118 10.98 11.48 25.08
C ALA A 118 12.00 11.35 23.94
N TYR A 119 13.28 11.07 24.21
CA TYR A 119 14.29 10.85 23.16
C TYR A 119 13.87 9.74 22.17
N CYS A 120 13.34 8.62 22.68
CA CYS A 120 12.85 7.56 21.80
C CYS A 120 11.66 8.00 20.94
N SER A 121 10.80 8.91 21.40
CA SER A 121 9.75 9.47 20.53
C SER A 121 10.33 10.20 19.31
N TRP A 122 11.48 10.87 19.46
CA TRP A 122 12.14 11.55 18.34
C TRP A 122 12.75 10.55 17.36
N ILE A 123 13.41 9.50 17.87
CA ILE A 123 13.93 8.40 17.04
C ILE A 123 12.78 7.73 16.28
N GLY A 124 11.67 7.43 16.96
CA GLY A 124 10.49 6.83 16.36
C GLY A 124 9.80 7.73 15.33
N ALA A 125 9.79 9.05 15.54
CA ALA A 125 9.27 9.99 14.55
C ALA A 125 10.07 9.94 13.23
N GLY A 126 11.40 9.74 13.32
CA GLY A 126 12.25 9.48 12.15
C GLY A 126 11.93 8.16 11.43
N CYS A 127 11.29 7.20 12.11
CA CYS A 127 10.88 5.90 11.55
C CYS A 127 9.50 5.93 10.87
N GLY A 128 8.79 7.06 10.89
CA GLY A 128 7.49 7.17 10.21
C GLY A 128 7.63 7.00 8.70
N VAL A 129 6.73 6.26 8.08
CA VAL A 129 6.72 5.98 6.63
C VAL A 129 5.51 6.65 6.00
N GLY A 130 5.74 7.65 5.16
CA GLY A 130 4.69 8.47 4.54
C GLY A 130 4.02 7.77 3.36
N LEU A 131 2.70 7.89 3.28
CA LEU A 131 1.85 7.28 2.26
C LEU A 131 1.09 8.33 1.46
N SER A 132 0.88 8.08 0.17
CA SER A 132 -0.04 8.87 -0.66
C SER A 132 -1.41 8.94 0.04
N GLY A 133 -2.00 10.12 0.08
CA GLY A 133 -3.23 10.39 0.85
C GLY A 133 -2.99 11.07 2.20
N GLY A 134 -1.75 11.27 2.65
CA GLY A 134 -1.44 12.13 3.81
C GLY A 134 -1.36 11.42 5.16
N LEU A 135 -1.37 10.08 5.16
CA LEU A 135 -1.06 9.27 6.34
C LEU A 135 0.44 8.93 6.41
N SER A 136 0.89 8.63 7.61
CA SER A 136 2.15 7.95 7.89
C SER A 136 1.87 6.66 8.67
N MET A 137 2.75 5.68 8.53
CA MET A 137 2.72 4.45 9.30
C MET A 137 4.00 4.26 10.11
N LEU A 138 3.85 3.71 11.30
CA LEU A 138 4.95 3.09 12.05
C LEU A 138 4.84 1.57 11.92
N VAL A 139 5.96 0.91 11.69
CA VAL A 139 6.04 -0.54 11.43
C VAL A 139 6.98 -1.17 12.45
N ASP A 140 6.47 -2.08 13.28
CA ASP A 140 7.29 -2.86 14.23
C ASP A 140 7.80 -4.14 13.57
N GLU A 141 8.82 -4.00 12.74
CA GLU A 141 9.46 -5.11 12.05
C GLU A 141 10.95 -4.82 11.87
N ASP A 142 11.80 -5.67 12.43
CA ASP A 142 13.24 -5.41 12.53
C ASP A 142 13.89 -5.13 11.17
N SER A 143 13.51 -5.89 10.14
CA SER A 143 14.08 -5.71 8.80
C SER A 143 13.67 -4.36 8.18
N VAL A 144 12.48 -3.86 8.49
CA VAL A 144 11.99 -2.55 8.07
C VAL A 144 12.70 -1.45 8.85
N LEU A 145 12.78 -1.54 10.18
CA LEU A 145 13.44 -0.54 11.03
C LEU A 145 14.92 -0.41 10.68
N ARG A 146 15.63 -1.52 10.47
CA ARG A 146 17.03 -1.49 9.99
C ARG A 146 17.16 -0.87 8.60
N ALA A 147 16.21 -1.11 7.69
CA ALA A 147 16.21 -0.46 6.39
C ALA A 147 16.04 1.05 6.55
N LEU A 148 15.13 1.51 7.41
CA LEU A 148 14.90 2.94 7.69
C LEU A 148 16.14 3.63 8.26
N LEU A 149 16.78 3.05 9.28
CA LEU A 149 18.01 3.59 9.88
C LEU A 149 19.10 3.84 8.83
N ARG A 150 19.35 2.86 7.95
CA ARG A 150 20.30 3.04 6.82
C ARG A 150 19.81 4.08 5.82
N GLY A 151 18.51 4.15 5.58
CA GLY A 151 17.87 5.11 4.69
C GLY A 151 18.08 6.56 5.14
N TRP A 152 18.25 6.83 6.44
CA TRP A 152 18.46 8.19 6.96
C TRP A 152 19.78 8.80 6.47
N GLU A 153 20.87 8.03 6.53
CA GLU A 153 22.19 8.46 6.03
C GLU A 153 22.16 8.69 4.52
N LEU A 154 21.48 7.80 3.80
CA LEU A 154 21.31 7.91 2.36
C LEU A 154 20.48 9.16 2.00
N TYR A 155 19.47 9.51 2.80
CA TYR A 155 18.69 10.73 2.56
C TYR A 155 19.54 11.99 2.70
N ARG A 156 20.35 12.06 3.78
CA ARG A 156 21.26 13.18 4.01
C ARG A 156 22.21 13.34 2.81
N ARG A 157 22.83 12.24 2.37
CA ARG A 157 23.70 12.22 1.18
C ARG A 157 22.97 12.68 -0.08
N TYR A 158 21.73 12.23 -0.28
CA TYR A 158 20.91 12.60 -1.43
C TYR A 158 20.58 14.10 -1.46
N LEU A 159 20.26 14.69 -0.30
CA LEU A 159 20.06 16.14 -0.17
C LEU A 159 21.33 16.92 -0.52
N ASP A 160 22.50 16.45 -0.06
CA ASP A 160 23.78 17.11 -0.35
C ASP A 160 24.14 17.05 -1.84
N GLN A 161 23.77 15.97 -2.51
CA GLN A 161 23.98 15.78 -3.95
C GLN A 161 22.93 16.47 -4.83
N THR A 162 21.84 16.95 -4.25
CA THR A 162 20.71 17.57 -4.98
C THR A 162 20.47 19.01 -4.51
N PRO A 163 21.31 19.99 -4.94
CA PRO A 163 21.13 21.39 -4.57
C PRO A 163 19.74 21.92 -4.90
N GLY A 164 19.12 22.62 -3.95
CA GLY A 164 17.78 23.19 -4.10
C GLY A 164 16.63 22.24 -3.74
N LEU A 165 16.90 20.96 -3.46
CA LEU A 165 15.89 20.07 -2.92
C LEU A 165 15.54 20.48 -1.48
N LYS A 166 14.24 20.53 -1.20
CA LYS A 166 13.70 20.86 0.12
C LYS A 166 13.97 19.71 1.10
N GLY A 167 14.40 20.04 2.33
CA GLY A 167 14.38 19.10 3.44
C GLY A 167 12.96 18.87 3.99
N ASN A 168 12.87 18.39 5.23
CA ASN A 168 11.65 18.14 5.99
C ASN A 168 10.72 17.09 5.35
N GLN A 169 11.30 16.04 4.77
CA GLN A 169 10.54 15.00 4.07
C GLN A 169 10.93 13.58 4.50
N ILE A 170 11.42 13.37 5.73
CA ILE A 170 11.89 12.04 6.17
C ILE A 170 10.83 10.94 5.95
N THR A 171 9.56 11.20 6.24
CA THR A 171 8.51 10.19 6.09
C THR A 171 8.25 9.87 4.61
N THR A 172 8.22 10.88 3.76
CA THR A 172 8.15 10.71 2.30
C THR A 172 9.36 9.95 1.76
N TRP A 173 10.57 10.31 2.20
CA TRP A 173 11.80 9.61 1.85
C TRP A 173 11.73 8.15 2.27
N ASN A 174 11.33 7.86 3.52
CA ASN A 174 11.18 6.51 4.03
C ASN A 174 10.23 5.68 3.17
N GLY A 175 9.10 6.24 2.73
CA GLY A 175 8.17 5.54 1.82
C GLY A 175 8.82 5.20 0.47
N GLN A 176 9.50 6.17 -0.14
CA GLN A 176 10.24 5.94 -1.40
C GLN A 176 11.36 4.91 -1.22
N TRP A 177 12.15 5.06 -0.16
CA TRP A 177 13.29 4.22 0.16
C TRP A 177 12.87 2.78 0.41
N LEU A 178 11.84 2.52 1.22
CA LEU A 178 11.38 1.16 1.46
C LEU A 178 10.85 0.49 0.19
N SER A 179 10.11 1.23 -0.64
CA SER A 179 9.67 0.70 -1.93
C SER A 179 10.82 0.36 -2.87
N HIS A 180 11.90 1.14 -2.86
CA HIS A 180 13.11 0.83 -3.62
C HIS A 180 13.87 -0.35 -3.02
N ARG A 181 14.20 -0.27 -1.73
CA ARG A 181 14.99 -1.24 -0.98
C ARG A 181 14.40 -2.65 -1.02
N PHE A 182 13.08 -2.76 -1.02
CA PHE A 182 12.36 -4.02 -1.09
C PHE A 182 11.80 -4.31 -2.49
N GLY A 183 12.07 -3.44 -3.46
CA GLY A 183 11.69 -3.59 -4.85
C GLY A 183 12.56 -4.58 -5.62
N TRP A 184 12.31 -4.68 -6.93
CA TRP A 184 13.01 -5.61 -7.82
C TRP A 184 14.41 -5.15 -8.22
N ASP A 185 14.65 -3.83 -8.30
CA ASP A 185 15.91 -3.24 -8.81
C ASP A 185 16.95 -2.94 -7.72
N TYR A 186 16.69 -3.33 -6.47
CA TYR A 186 17.60 -3.02 -5.39
C TYR A 186 18.93 -3.77 -5.51
N HIS A 187 20.02 -3.00 -5.52
CA HIS A 187 21.38 -3.53 -5.49
C HIS A 187 22.04 -3.26 -4.12
N PRO A 188 22.38 -4.31 -3.33
CA PRO A 188 22.98 -4.13 -2.01
C PRO A 188 24.30 -3.35 -2.01
N ASP A 189 25.12 -3.54 -3.05
CA ASP A 189 26.44 -2.90 -3.19
C ASP A 189 26.37 -1.45 -3.69
N ASP A 190 25.25 -1.08 -4.32
CA ASP A 190 24.97 0.29 -4.78
C ASP A 190 23.52 0.67 -4.42
N PRO A 191 23.26 1.03 -3.15
CA PRO A 191 21.89 1.13 -2.63
C PRO A 191 21.01 2.18 -3.30
N LEU A 192 21.63 3.22 -3.90
CA LEU A 192 20.93 4.31 -4.59
C LEU A 192 20.92 4.14 -6.11
N ARG A 193 21.45 3.02 -6.62
CA ARG A 193 21.38 2.68 -8.03
C ARG A 193 19.93 2.66 -8.50
N ASP A 194 19.67 3.35 -9.61
CA ASP A 194 18.35 3.45 -10.25
C ASP A 194 17.25 3.99 -9.32
N PHE A 195 17.63 4.59 -8.18
CA PHE A 195 16.71 5.23 -7.24
C PHE A 195 16.47 6.67 -7.62
N GLU A 196 15.48 6.89 -8.48
CA GLU A 196 15.10 8.22 -8.99
C GLU A 196 13.69 8.60 -8.50
N PRO A 197 13.52 9.00 -7.23
CA PRO A 197 12.21 9.39 -6.73
C PRO A 197 11.71 10.63 -7.48
N HIS A 198 10.43 10.64 -7.86
CA HIS A 198 9.85 11.78 -8.57
C HIS A 198 9.89 13.04 -7.71
N VAL A 199 10.49 14.12 -8.25
CA VAL A 199 10.61 15.41 -7.58
C VAL A 199 9.71 16.44 -8.28
N THR A 200 8.94 17.17 -7.48
CA THR A 200 8.09 18.27 -7.93
C THR A 200 8.57 19.60 -7.33
N SER A 201 7.91 20.71 -7.67
CA SER A 201 8.13 22.00 -6.99
C SER A 201 7.90 21.96 -5.47
N SER A 202 7.14 20.97 -4.98
CA SER A 202 6.87 20.78 -3.55
C SER A 202 7.86 19.84 -2.85
N GLY A 203 8.87 19.32 -3.57
CA GLY A 203 9.85 18.35 -3.08
C GLY A 203 9.60 16.95 -3.64
N ILE A 204 10.16 15.94 -2.98
CA ILE A 204 9.97 14.52 -3.32
C ILE A 204 8.47 14.18 -3.21
N SER A 205 7.93 13.48 -4.21
CA SER A 205 6.55 12.97 -4.17
C SER A 205 6.42 11.82 -3.19
N THR A 206 5.32 11.79 -2.43
CA THR A 206 5.02 10.67 -1.53
C THR A 206 4.67 9.42 -2.32
N LYS A 207 5.19 8.28 -1.88
CA LYS A 207 4.99 6.99 -2.53
C LYS A 207 3.55 6.51 -2.40
N ASP A 208 3.05 5.82 -3.42
CA ASP A 208 1.73 5.21 -3.37
C ASP A 208 1.65 4.07 -2.35
N TRP A 209 0.55 4.00 -1.59
CA TRP A 209 0.40 3.02 -0.53
C TRP A 209 0.31 1.58 -1.05
N ALA A 210 -0.29 1.35 -2.21
CA ALA A 210 -0.40 0.01 -2.78
C ALA A 210 0.97 -0.45 -3.29
N GLN A 211 1.72 0.42 -3.97
CA GLN A 211 3.09 0.11 -4.41
C GLN A 211 4.01 -0.23 -3.23
N LEU A 212 3.91 0.50 -2.13
CA LEU A 212 4.68 0.18 -0.92
C LEU A 212 4.22 -1.14 -0.29
N LEU A 213 2.92 -1.44 -0.31
CA LEU A 213 2.38 -2.70 0.19
C LEU A 213 2.92 -3.89 -0.62
N PHE A 214 2.99 -3.79 -1.95
CA PHE A 214 3.64 -4.81 -2.79
C PHE A 214 5.13 -4.99 -2.47
N ALA A 215 5.86 -3.89 -2.27
CA ALA A 215 7.28 -3.98 -1.90
C ALA A 215 7.47 -4.68 -0.54
N LEU A 216 6.63 -4.35 0.45
CA LEU A 216 6.63 -5.03 1.74
C LEU A 216 6.27 -6.51 1.61
N ALA A 217 5.25 -6.84 0.82
CA ALA A 217 4.81 -8.22 0.59
C ALA A 217 5.89 -9.07 -0.08
N ARG A 218 6.61 -8.51 -1.05
CA ARG A 218 7.77 -9.17 -1.67
C ARG A 218 8.88 -9.49 -0.67
N HIS A 219 9.16 -8.57 0.26
CA HIS A 219 10.23 -8.74 1.24
C HIS A 219 9.82 -9.60 2.44
N LEU A 220 8.53 -9.61 2.79
CA LEU A 220 7.98 -10.32 3.95
C LEU A 220 6.73 -11.13 3.55
N PRO A 221 6.86 -12.10 2.62
CA PRO A 221 5.74 -12.76 1.97
C PRO A 221 4.85 -13.52 2.95
N ASP A 222 5.42 -14.06 4.03
CA ASP A 222 4.69 -14.91 4.97
C ASP A 222 4.21 -14.18 6.24
N LYS A 223 4.31 -12.84 6.28
CA LYS A 223 4.05 -12.06 7.51
C LYS A 223 2.77 -11.24 7.46
N GLU A 224 1.95 -11.37 8.49
CA GLU A 224 1.00 -10.32 8.84
C GLU A 224 1.70 -9.25 9.69
N LEU A 225 1.70 -8.00 9.21
CA LEU A 225 2.37 -6.90 9.92
C LEU A 225 1.37 -6.03 10.67
N THR A 226 1.63 -5.82 11.96
CA THR A 226 0.93 -4.79 12.74
C THR A 226 1.56 -3.44 12.45
N VAL A 227 0.77 -2.50 11.94
CA VAL A 227 1.21 -1.12 11.70
C VAL A 227 0.32 -0.13 12.45
N TYR A 228 0.87 1.04 12.76
CA TYR A 228 0.13 2.14 13.38
C TYR A 228 0.01 3.32 12.45
N LEU A 229 -1.22 3.67 12.06
CA LEU A 229 -1.52 4.70 11.08
C LEU A 229 -1.96 6.01 11.74
N TYR A 230 -1.37 7.12 11.30
CA TYR A 230 -1.59 8.45 11.83
C TYR A 230 -1.27 9.54 10.80
N SER A 231 -1.71 10.77 11.06
CA SER A 231 -1.27 11.96 10.33
C SER A 231 -0.91 13.05 11.35
N LEU A 232 0.23 13.72 11.16
CA LEU A 232 0.62 14.89 11.95
C LEU A 232 0.63 16.11 11.04
N GLY A 233 -0.07 17.16 11.43
CA GLY A 233 -0.22 18.37 10.63
C GLY A 233 -0.82 19.50 11.43
N ASN A 234 -1.64 20.34 10.78
CA ASN A 234 -2.41 21.38 11.47
C ASN A 234 -3.47 20.76 12.41
N THR A 235 -4.06 19.66 11.95
CA THR A 235 -4.91 18.78 12.76
C THR A 235 -4.31 17.39 12.69
N ASN A 236 -4.05 16.79 13.85
CA ASN A 236 -3.54 15.43 13.92
C ASN A 236 -4.70 14.44 13.79
N GLU A 237 -4.47 13.37 13.06
CA GLU A 237 -5.43 12.27 12.88
C GLU A 237 -4.79 10.96 13.34
N THR A 238 -5.57 10.11 14.00
CA THR A 238 -5.12 8.78 14.42
C THR A 238 -6.13 7.76 13.93
N ILE A 239 -5.66 6.86 13.04
CA ILE A 239 -6.43 5.70 12.59
C ILE A 239 -6.19 4.52 13.56
N GLY A 240 -4.98 4.44 14.12
CA GLY A 240 -4.56 3.44 15.09
C GLY A 240 -3.97 2.20 14.43
N PHE A 241 -4.00 1.08 15.15
CA PHE A 241 -3.44 -0.18 14.69
C PHE A 241 -4.23 -0.80 13.54
N ARG A 242 -3.53 -1.31 12.52
CA ARG A 242 -4.08 -2.10 11.41
C ARG A 242 -3.15 -3.27 11.10
N GLN A 243 -3.74 -4.37 10.63
CA GLN A 243 -2.99 -5.49 10.07
C GLN A 243 -2.77 -5.25 8.57
N LEU A 244 -1.54 -5.44 8.11
CA LEU A 244 -1.22 -5.64 6.70
C LEU A 244 -1.14 -7.15 6.44
N LEU A 245 -2.01 -7.67 5.59
CA LEU A 245 -2.06 -9.09 5.23
C LEU A 245 -1.15 -9.33 4.02
N LEU A 246 0.16 -9.29 4.24
CA LEU A 246 1.13 -9.41 3.15
C LEU A 246 1.07 -10.73 2.37
N PRO A 247 0.77 -11.91 2.98
CA PRO A 247 0.62 -13.15 2.23
C PRO A 247 -0.44 -13.08 1.13
N GLU A 248 -1.55 -12.39 1.38
CA GLU A 248 -2.61 -12.22 0.38
C GLU A 248 -2.13 -11.36 -0.81
N VAL A 249 -1.33 -10.34 -0.54
CA VAL A 249 -0.79 -9.43 -1.56
C VAL A 249 0.28 -10.13 -2.39
N GLN A 250 1.15 -10.89 -1.73
CA GLN A 250 2.17 -11.70 -2.38
C GLN A 250 1.53 -12.78 -3.27
N HIS A 251 0.54 -13.51 -2.74
CA HIS A 251 -0.18 -14.54 -3.50
C HIS A 251 -0.85 -13.95 -4.75
N MET A 252 -1.46 -12.76 -4.65
CA MET A 252 -2.01 -12.07 -5.83
C MET A 252 -0.94 -11.73 -6.87
N ALA A 253 0.27 -11.36 -6.45
CA ALA A 253 1.37 -11.07 -7.35
C ALA A 253 1.92 -12.33 -8.05
N GLU A 254 1.99 -13.44 -7.33
CA GLU A 254 2.36 -14.76 -7.88
C GLU A 254 1.30 -15.27 -8.85
N LEU A 255 0.02 -15.15 -8.48
CA LEU A 255 -1.10 -15.53 -9.33
C LEU A 255 -1.09 -14.77 -10.65
N TYR A 256 -0.74 -13.48 -10.66
CA TYR A 256 -0.59 -12.71 -11.89
C TYR A 256 0.42 -13.33 -12.88
N GLU A 257 1.54 -13.84 -12.35
CA GLU A 257 2.58 -14.50 -13.16
C GLU A 257 2.17 -15.92 -13.57
N ILE A 258 1.48 -16.66 -12.70
CA ILE A 258 0.94 -17.99 -13.01
C ILE A 258 -0.05 -17.90 -14.18
N LEU A 259 -0.95 -16.93 -14.14
CA LEU A 259 -2.01 -16.79 -15.14
C LEU A 259 -1.51 -16.24 -16.47
N PHE A 260 -0.56 -15.32 -16.44
CA PHE A 260 -0.22 -14.53 -17.63
C PHE A 260 1.28 -14.50 -17.96
N GLY A 261 2.12 -15.31 -17.29
CA GLY A 261 3.58 -15.28 -17.46
C GLY A 261 4.07 -15.60 -18.87
N ASN A 262 3.25 -16.26 -19.70
CA ASN A 262 3.53 -16.48 -21.13
C ASN A 262 3.30 -15.24 -22.00
N VAL A 263 2.66 -14.20 -21.47
CA VAL A 263 2.39 -12.95 -22.18
C VAL A 263 3.57 -12.00 -22.02
N GLU A 264 4.07 -11.49 -23.14
CA GLU A 264 5.24 -10.63 -23.15
C GLU A 264 5.08 -9.41 -22.23
N GLY A 265 6.08 -9.18 -21.38
CA GLY A 265 6.12 -8.05 -20.48
C GLY A 265 5.23 -8.18 -19.23
N VAL A 266 4.56 -9.30 -19.00
CA VAL A 266 3.89 -9.59 -17.72
C VAL A 266 4.92 -9.95 -16.65
N SER A 267 4.76 -9.36 -15.47
CA SER A 267 5.52 -9.73 -14.27
C SER A 267 4.82 -9.17 -13.02
N ALA A 268 5.13 -9.72 -11.85
CA ALA A 268 4.71 -9.19 -10.55
C ALA A 268 5.17 -7.73 -10.37
N ARG A 269 6.32 -7.37 -10.96
CA ARG A 269 6.80 -5.98 -11.03
C ARG A 269 5.82 -5.09 -11.79
N ARG A 270 5.46 -5.47 -13.02
CA ARG A 270 4.52 -4.69 -13.84
C ARG A 270 3.15 -4.56 -13.18
N LEU A 271 2.69 -5.61 -12.50
CA LEU A 271 1.50 -5.55 -11.67
C LEU A 271 1.62 -4.45 -10.62
N ALA A 272 2.66 -4.50 -9.78
CA ALA A 272 2.84 -3.56 -8.69
C ALA A 272 2.97 -2.10 -9.19
N ASP A 273 3.71 -1.89 -10.28
CA ASP A 273 3.91 -0.55 -10.87
C ASP A 273 2.61 0.02 -11.45
N ALA A 274 1.77 -0.82 -12.06
CA ALA A 274 0.53 -0.41 -12.71
C ALA A 274 -0.72 -0.46 -11.81
N PHE A 275 -0.60 -0.93 -10.57
CA PHE A 275 -1.75 -1.15 -9.70
C PHE A 275 -2.33 0.16 -9.18
N GLU A 276 -3.60 0.41 -9.49
CA GLU A 276 -4.36 1.55 -8.98
C GLU A 276 -5.53 1.02 -8.14
N PRO A 277 -5.50 1.15 -6.80
CA PRO A 277 -6.60 0.70 -5.95
C PRO A 277 -7.79 1.67 -6.03
N ALA A 278 -9.01 1.12 -5.95
CA ALA A 278 -10.25 1.88 -5.88
C ALA A 278 -10.42 2.65 -4.56
N PHE A 279 -9.77 2.18 -3.50
CA PHE A 279 -9.84 2.77 -2.17
C PHE A 279 -8.62 3.66 -1.91
N SER A 280 -8.86 4.82 -1.29
CA SER A 280 -7.78 5.55 -0.61
C SER A 280 -7.31 4.76 0.61
N ILE A 281 -6.11 5.06 1.12
CA ILE A 281 -5.59 4.42 2.34
C ILE A 281 -6.54 4.55 3.54
N TYR A 282 -7.29 5.65 3.64
CA TYR A 282 -8.33 5.83 4.67
C TYR A 282 -9.46 4.81 4.52
N ARG A 283 -10.01 4.66 3.31
CA ARG A 283 -11.09 3.70 3.03
C ARG A 283 -10.61 2.25 3.12
N ALA A 284 -9.37 1.98 2.75
CA ALA A 284 -8.73 0.69 2.99
C ALA A 284 -8.67 0.38 4.50
N SER A 285 -8.28 1.37 5.31
CA SER A 285 -8.19 1.23 6.77
C SER A 285 -9.54 1.01 7.47
N GLU A 286 -10.66 1.42 6.88
CA GLU A 286 -12.01 1.15 7.43
C GLU A 286 -12.38 -0.34 7.41
N GLN A 287 -11.67 -1.16 6.63
CA GLN A 287 -11.95 -2.59 6.48
C GLN A 287 -11.39 -3.46 7.61
N GLY A 288 -10.70 -2.86 8.58
CA GLY A 288 -10.07 -3.54 9.72
C GLY A 288 -8.66 -4.06 9.45
N ALA A 289 -8.46 -4.72 8.30
CA ALA A 289 -7.16 -5.14 7.79
C ALA A 289 -6.96 -4.68 6.34
N ILE A 290 -5.71 -4.50 5.93
CA ILE A 290 -5.32 -4.07 4.60
C ILE A 290 -4.63 -5.26 3.92
N GLY A 291 -5.35 -5.91 3.02
CA GLY A 291 -4.90 -7.06 2.24
C GLY A 291 -5.55 -7.06 0.87
N LEU A 292 -5.86 -8.24 0.34
CA LEU A 292 -6.43 -8.41 -0.99
C LEU A 292 -7.71 -7.59 -1.19
N LYS A 293 -8.63 -7.61 -0.22
CA LYS A 293 -9.90 -6.87 -0.29
C LYS A 293 -9.71 -5.35 -0.40
N ALA A 294 -8.68 -4.82 0.27
CA ALA A 294 -8.32 -3.41 0.22
C ALA A 294 -7.68 -3.02 -1.13
N LEU A 295 -7.05 -3.98 -1.80
CA LEU A 295 -6.50 -3.84 -3.16
C LEU A 295 -7.56 -4.07 -4.24
N GLN A 296 -8.82 -3.72 -4.03
CA GLN A 296 -9.79 -3.75 -5.14
C GLN A 296 -9.32 -2.80 -6.27
N PRO A 297 -9.18 -3.26 -7.52
CA PRO A 297 -8.74 -2.40 -8.62
C PRO A 297 -9.71 -1.26 -8.92
N ASP A 298 -9.18 -0.07 -9.25
CA ASP A 298 -10.00 1.06 -9.69
C ASP A 298 -10.87 0.66 -10.90
N ARG A 299 -12.06 1.25 -10.98
CA ARG A 299 -13.06 1.06 -12.05
C ARG A 299 -13.64 -0.34 -12.19
N LEU A 300 -13.13 -1.38 -11.52
CA LEU A 300 -13.68 -2.74 -11.61
C LEU A 300 -15.19 -2.77 -11.31
N ARG A 301 -15.62 -2.02 -10.29
CA ARG A 301 -17.04 -1.91 -9.90
C ARG A 301 -17.97 -1.42 -11.00
N LYS A 302 -17.48 -0.75 -12.04
CA LYS A 302 -18.31 -0.27 -13.16
C LYS A 302 -18.81 -1.42 -14.03
N TYR A 303 -18.03 -2.51 -14.07
CA TYR A 303 -18.26 -3.69 -14.90
C TYR A 303 -19.00 -4.81 -14.16
N MET A 304 -19.17 -4.71 -12.83
CA MET A 304 -19.91 -5.71 -12.06
C MET A 304 -21.41 -5.73 -12.43
N PRO A 305 -22.13 -6.85 -12.27
CA PRO A 305 -23.55 -6.94 -12.59
C PRO A 305 -24.41 -5.89 -11.83
N GLY A 306 -25.50 -5.45 -12.45
CA GLY A 306 -26.38 -4.40 -11.90
C GLY A 306 -25.78 -2.98 -11.89
N ARG A 307 -24.78 -2.71 -12.75
CA ARG A 307 -24.07 -1.41 -12.83
C ARG A 307 -24.17 -0.76 -14.21
N ARG A 308 -23.68 0.48 -14.31
CA ARG A 308 -23.91 1.41 -15.43
C ARG A 308 -23.24 1.01 -16.75
N GLU A 309 -22.15 0.24 -16.74
CA GLU A 309 -21.41 -0.12 -17.97
C GLU A 309 -21.75 -1.56 -18.40
N SER A 310 -22.52 -1.68 -19.48
CA SER A 310 -22.77 -2.97 -20.14
C SER A 310 -21.55 -3.44 -20.95
N LYS A 311 -20.80 -2.50 -21.52
CA LYS A 311 -19.64 -2.79 -22.37
C LYS A 311 -18.37 -2.99 -21.55
N MET A 312 -17.70 -4.11 -21.76
CA MET A 312 -16.40 -4.41 -21.16
C MET A 312 -15.29 -3.48 -21.67
N PRO A 313 -14.23 -3.26 -20.87
CA PRO A 313 -13.12 -2.40 -21.27
C PRO A 313 -12.42 -2.99 -22.50
N GLU A 314 -12.09 -2.13 -23.47
CA GLU A 314 -11.39 -2.55 -24.70
C GLU A 314 -10.00 -3.12 -24.37
N THR A 315 -9.68 -4.30 -24.91
CA THR A 315 -8.41 -5.01 -24.70
C THR A 315 -7.30 -4.57 -25.67
N THR A 316 -7.64 -3.93 -26.79
CA THR A 316 -6.75 -3.76 -27.96
C THR A 316 -6.22 -2.34 -28.20
N ARG A 317 -6.67 -1.33 -27.45
CA ARG A 317 -6.34 0.08 -27.78
C ARG A 317 -5.12 0.69 -27.07
N SER A 318 -4.50 0.02 -26.09
CA SER A 318 -3.21 0.41 -25.50
C SER A 318 -2.70 -0.62 -24.49
N GLU A 319 -1.37 -0.71 -24.30
CA GLU A 319 -0.73 -1.57 -23.28
C GLU A 319 -1.32 -1.38 -21.87
N ASN A 320 -1.69 -0.14 -21.52
CA ASN A 320 -2.27 0.19 -20.22
C ASN A 320 -3.70 -0.37 -20.04
N LYS A 321 -4.48 -0.50 -21.12
CA LYS A 321 -5.82 -1.09 -21.06
C LYS A 321 -5.74 -2.61 -20.91
N PHE A 322 -4.83 -3.25 -21.63
CA PHE A 322 -4.59 -4.69 -21.53
C PHE A 322 -4.06 -5.08 -20.14
N THR A 323 -3.09 -4.34 -19.61
CA THR A 323 -2.57 -4.56 -18.23
C THR A 323 -3.71 -4.46 -17.20
N ARG A 324 -4.58 -3.46 -17.31
CA ARG A 324 -5.74 -3.31 -16.42
C ARG A 324 -6.69 -4.50 -16.48
N TYR A 325 -6.92 -5.03 -17.67
CA TYR A 325 -7.77 -6.20 -17.87
C TYR A 325 -7.20 -7.43 -17.14
N LEU A 326 -5.89 -7.68 -17.25
CA LEU A 326 -5.20 -8.75 -16.50
C LEU A 326 -5.28 -8.55 -14.98
N ILE A 327 -5.15 -7.31 -14.51
CA ILE A 327 -5.29 -6.94 -13.10
C ILE A 327 -6.69 -7.30 -12.57
N PHE A 328 -7.75 -6.99 -13.34
CA PHE A 328 -9.12 -7.32 -12.96
C PHE A 328 -9.33 -8.82 -12.81
N GLN A 329 -8.87 -9.61 -13.78
CA GLN A 329 -8.98 -11.06 -13.71
C GLN A 329 -8.23 -11.62 -12.50
N THR A 330 -6.98 -11.20 -12.31
CA THR A 330 -6.13 -11.67 -11.19
C THR A 330 -6.77 -11.39 -9.85
N TRP A 331 -7.23 -10.17 -9.63
CA TRP A 331 -7.85 -9.80 -8.36
C TRP A 331 -9.17 -10.55 -8.12
N ILE A 332 -10.00 -10.73 -9.15
CA ILE A 332 -11.24 -11.50 -9.03
C ILE A 332 -10.92 -12.96 -8.66
N ILE A 333 -9.98 -13.58 -9.36
CA ILE A 333 -9.60 -14.98 -9.12
C ILE A 333 -9.05 -15.13 -7.70
N ALA A 334 -8.15 -14.24 -7.27
CA ALA A 334 -7.63 -14.23 -5.91
C ALA A 334 -8.75 -14.08 -4.87
N MET A 335 -9.76 -13.24 -5.13
CA MET A 335 -10.90 -13.04 -4.22
C MET A 335 -11.84 -14.24 -4.16
N LEU A 336 -12.01 -14.96 -5.27
CA LEU A 336 -12.81 -16.18 -5.35
C LEU A 336 -12.11 -17.36 -4.68
N ASN A 337 -10.77 -17.32 -4.60
CA ASN A 337 -9.93 -18.32 -3.96
C ASN A 337 -10.25 -19.76 -4.44
N ASN A 338 -10.51 -19.89 -5.75
CA ASN A 338 -10.83 -21.13 -6.42
C ASN A 338 -10.14 -21.10 -7.79
N GLU A 339 -8.98 -21.76 -7.88
CA GLU A 339 -8.18 -21.82 -9.11
C GLU A 339 -8.86 -22.69 -10.19
N ASP A 340 -9.59 -23.74 -9.82
CA ASP A 340 -10.33 -24.58 -10.77
C ASP A 340 -11.39 -23.78 -11.52
N LEU A 341 -12.00 -22.79 -10.84
CA LEU A 341 -12.99 -21.89 -11.43
C LEU A 341 -12.44 -21.10 -12.63
N ILE A 342 -11.12 -20.95 -12.73
CA ILE A 342 -10.48 -20.24 -13.83
C ILE A 342 -10.74 -20.98 -15.14
N ASP A 343 -10.38 -22.26 -15.20
CA ASP A 343 -10.51 -23.09 -16.39
C ASP A 343 -11.99 -23.29 -16.74
N THR A 344 -12.82 -23.58 -15.74
CA THR A 344 -14.27 -23.78 -15.96
C THR A 344 -14.95 -22.51 -16.47
N THR A 345 -14.58 -21.32 -15.96
CA THR A 345 -15.11 -20.04 -16.45
C THR A 345 -14.65 -19.74 -17.88
N GLU A 346 -13.46 -20.18 -18.27
CA GLU A 346 -12.95 -20.03 -19.63
C GLU A 346 -13.70 -20.91 -20.62
N GLN A 347 -13.86 -22.18 -20.29
CA GLN A 347 -14.60 -23.14 -21.09
C GLN A 347 -16.05 -22.69 -21.29
N LEU A 348 -16.69 -22.12 -20.26
CA LEU A 348 -18.03 -21.56 -20.42
C LEU A 348 -18.07 -20.35 -21.34
N ALA A 349 -17.08 -19.46 -21.21
CA ALA A 349 -17.00 -18.30 -22.08
C ALA A 349 -16.87 -18.71 -23.56
N GLU A 350 -16.07 -19.74 -23.85
CA GLU A 350 -15.93 -20.34 -25.18
C GLU A 350 -17.23 -21.01 -25.64
N ALA A 351 -17.84 -21.86 -24.80
CA ALA A 351 -19.10 -22.55 -25.10
C ALA A 351 -20.25 -21.57 -25.42
N LEU A 352 -20.39 -20.50 -24.62
CA LEU A 352 -21.38 -19.45 -24.87
C LEU A 352 -21.08 -18.69 -26.17
N HIS A 353 -19.81 -18.54 -26.52
CA HIS A 353 -19.41 -17.89 -27.77
C HIS A 353 -19.77 -18.73 -28.98
N GLU A 354 -19.45 -20.03 -28.95
CA GLU A 354 -19.79 -21.00 -30.00
C GLU A 354 -21.31 -21.09 -30.21
N TYR A 355 -22.06 -21.23 -29.12
CA TYR A 355 -23.53 -21.24 -29.15
C TYR A 355 -24.11 -19.94 -29.74
N GLY A 356 -23.51 -18.78 -29.44
CA GLY A 356 -23.91 -17.50 -30.02
C GLY A 356 -23.63 -17.36 -31.53
N GLN A 357 -22.81 -18.24 -32.11
CA GLN A 357 -22.37 -18.20 -33.52
C GLN A 357 -23.03 -19.28 -34.41
N SER A 358 -23.84 -20.19 -33.86
CA SER A 358 -24.53 -21.22 -34.65
C SER A 358 -25.67 -20.62 -35.53
N ASP A 359 -25.62 -20.80 -36.87
CA ASP A 359 -26.68 -20.44 -37.85
C ASP A 359 -27.97 -21.29 -37.65
N ASP A 360 -29.23 -20.92 -37.97
CA ASP A 360 -29.89 -20.01 -38.94
C ASP A 360 -30.76 -18.94 -38.21
N THR A 361 -30.66 -18.89 -36.87
CA THR A 361 -31.41 -18.03 -35.93
C THR A 361 -30.47 -17.19 -35.08
N THR A 362 -29.37 -16.70 -35.67
CA THR A 362 -28.23 -16.00 -35.03
C THR A 362 -28.62 -14.86 -34.07
N THR A 363 -29.82 -14.28 -34.22
CA THR A 363 -30.30 -13.24 -33.28
C THR A 363 -30.78 -13.82 -31.95
N THR A 364 -31.39 -15.02 -31.96
CA THR A 364 -31.98 -15.64 -30.77
C THR A 364 -30.93 -16.27 -29.88
N THR A 365 -30.04 -17.10 -30.42
CA THR A 365 -28.97 -17.77 -29.66
C THR A 365 -28.00 -16.76 -29.07
N LYS A 366 -27.61 -15.75 -29.85
CA LYS A 366 -26.81 -14.62 -29.37
C LYS A 366 -27.48 -13.87 -28.21
N ARG A 367 -28.79 -13.61 -28.31
CA ARG A 367 -29.55 -12.96 -27.23
C ARG A 367 -29.58 -13.84 -25.97
N THR A 368 -29.76 -15.15 -26.11
CA THR A 368 -29.75 -16.09 -24.97
C THR A 368 -28.36 -16.12 -24.31
N ALA A 369 -27.28 -16.16 -25.09
CA ALA A 369 -25.92 -16.05 -24.56
C ALA A 369 -25.68 -14.71 -23.83
N GLU A 370 -26.16 -13.59 -24.41
CA GLU A 370 -26.10 -12.27 -23.77
C GLU A 370 -26.89 -12.24 -22.45
N GLN A 371 -28.03 -12.93 -22.34
CA GLN A 371 -28.81 -13.03 -21.10
C GLN A 371 -28.03 -13.73 -19.98
N VAL A 372 -27.30 -14.81 -20.29
CA VAL A 372 -26.39 -15.46 -19.33
C VAL A 372 -25.33 -14.49 -18.82
N LEU A 373 -24.72 -13.73 -19.74
CA LEU A 373 -23.67 -12.77 -19.43
C LEU A 373 -24.18 -11.55 -18.63
N GLU A 374 -25.41 -11.11 -18.86
CA GLU A 374 -26.00 -9.94 -18.19
C GLU A 374 -26.69 -10.26 -16.86
N ALA A 375 -26.81 -11.55 -16.52
CA ALA A 375 -27.46 -12.01 -15.30
C ALA A 375 -26.88 -11.32 -14.06
N SER A 376 -27.75 -10.65 -13.30
CA SER A 376 -27.36 -9.85 -12.15
C SER A 376 -27.35 -10.63 -10.84
N HIS A 377 -27.98 -11.81 -10.84
CA HIS A 377 -28.10 -12.65 -9.66
C HIS A 377 -28.13 -14.13 -10.05
N ARG A 378 -27.77 -14.97 -9.09
CA ARG A 378 -27.59 -16.41 -9.28
C ARG A 378 -28.78 -17.11 -9.95
N GLN A 379 -30.00 -16.78 -9.55
CA GLN A 379 -31.19 -17.43 -10.09
C GLN A 379 -31.36 -17.15 -11.59
N GLU A 380 -31.30 -15.87 -11.97
CA GLU A 380 -31.37 -15.44 -13.38
C GLU A 380 -30.27 -16.07 -14.24
N PHE A 381 -29.07 -16.27 -13.68
CA PHE A 381 -27.97 -16.93 -14.36
C PHE A 381 -28.27 -18.42 -14.63
N LEU A 382 -28.74 -19.16 -13.62
CA LEU A 382 -29.09 -20.57 -13.75
C LEU A 382 -30.28 -20.79 -14.69
N ASP A 383 -31.29 -19.93 -14.61
CA ASP A 383 -32.45 -19.97 -15.52
C ASP A 383 -32.01 -19.74 -16.97
N SER A 384 -31.07 -18.81 -17.20
CA SER A 384 -30.53 -18.52 -18.54
C SER A 384 -29.64 -19.66 -19.06
N LEU A 385 -28.84 -20.29 -18.21
CA LEU A 385 -28.05 -21.47 -18.58
C LEU A 385 -28.94 -22.66 -18.96
N THR A 386 -30.05 -22.86 -18.24
CA THR A 386 -31.04 -23.90 -18.55
C THR A 386 -31.60 -23.71 -19.96
N ALA A 387 -31.92 -22.47 -20.34
CA ALA A 387 -32.39 -22.17 -21.69
C ALA A 387 -31.36 -22.47 -22.78
N VAL A 388 -30.06 -22.27 -22.51
CA VAL A 388 -28.99 -22.66 -23.46
C VAL A 388 -28.97 -24.18 -23.65
N VAL A 389 -29.06 -24.97 -22.58
CA VAL A 389 -29.05 -26.44 -22.65
C VAL A 389 -30.29 -27.00 -23.35
N GLU A 390 -31.45 -26.36 -23.16
CA GLU A 390 -32.68 -26.74 -23.87
C GLU A 390 -32.58 -26.53 -25.39
N ASP A 391 -31.86 -25.49 -25.82
CA ASP A 391 -31.65 -25.17 -27.24
C ASP A 391 -30.50 -26.01 -27.87
N ASP A 392 -29.39 -26.19 -27.15
CA ASP A 392 -28.20 -26.91 -27.61
C ASP A 392 -27.57 -27.73 -26.47
N THR A 393 -27.49 -29.04 -26.69
CA THR A 393 -26.94 -30.00 -25.71
C THR A 393 -25.43 -30.23 -25.85
N ALA A 394 -24.76 -29.59 -26.84
CA ALA A 394 -23.33 -29.78 -27.12
C ALA A 394 -22.45 -29.58 -25.87
N HIS A 395 -22.80 -28.60 -25.03
CA HIS A 395 -22.04 -28.19 -23.84
C HIS A 395 -22.77 -28.51 -22.52
N ALA A 396 -23.78 -29.38 -22.53
CA ALA A 396 -24.65 -29.63 -21.36
C ALA A 396 -23.89 -30.08 -20.10
N ALA A 397 -22.89 -30.97 -20.24
CA ALA A 397 -22.12 -31.47 -19.09
C ALA A 397 -21.30 -30.37 -18.40
N LEU A 398 -20.71 -29.46 -19.18
CA LEU A 398 -19.98 -28.30 -18.65
C LEU A 398 -20.95 -27.32 -17.96
N ILE A 399 -22.12 -27.10 -18.55
CA ILE A 399 -23.13 -26.19 -17.97
C ILE A 399 -23.67 -26.76 -16.65
N ASP A 400 -23.89 -28.07 -16.55
CA ASP A 400 -24.28 -28.73 -15.30
C ASP A 400 -23.22 -28.57 -14.20
N GLU A 401 -21.94 -28.78 -14.53
CA GLU A 401 -20.81 -28.58 -13.60
C GLU A 401 -20.77 -27.14 -13.06
N ILE A 402 -20.96 -26.15 -13.94
CA ILE A 402 -20.99 -24.75 -13.52
C ILE A 402 -22.23 -24.42 -12.70
N GLY A 403 -23.38 -25.00 -13.04
CA GLY A 403 -24.59 -24.89 -12.24
C GLY A 403 -24.33 -25.31 -10.80
N ASP A 404 -23.68 -26.46 -10.62
CA ASP A 404 -23.31 -26.98 -9.31
C ASP A 404 -22.35 -26.06 -8.54
N GLU A 405 -21.30 -25.55 -9.19
CA GLU A 405 -20.35 -24.62 -8.57
C GLU A 405 -21.00 -23.29 -8.17
N VAL A 406 -21.85 -22.74 -9.04
CA VAL A 406 -22.58 -21.48 -8.79
C VAL A 406 -23.60 -21.63 -7.66
N VAL A 407 -24.24 -22.80 -7.52
CA VAL A 407 -25.15 -23.09 -6.40
C VAL A 407 -24.41 -23.13 -5.06
N LYS A 408 -23.21 -23.72 -5.03
CA LYS A 408 -22.38 -23.83 -3.82
C LYS A 408 -21.68 -22.51 -3.45
N MET A 409 -21.51 -21.60 -4.42
CA MET A 409 -20.81 -20.33 -4.24
C MET A 409 -21.51 -19.38 -3.24
N PRO A 410 -20.75 -18.68 -2.37
CA PRO A 410 -21.29 -17.61 -1.53
C PRO A 410 -21.97 -16.50 -2.35
N SER A 411 -23.05 -15.92 -1.82
CA SER A 411 -23.79 -14.87 -2.54
C SER A 411 -22.97 -13.60 -2.80
N SER A 412 -21.93 -13.34 -2.00
CA SER A 412 -20.99 -12.24 -2.19
C SER A 412 -20.07 -12.42 -3.40
N ASP A 413 -19.90 -13.65 -3.85
CA ASP A 413 -18.86 -14.06 -4.80
C ASP A 413 -19.44 -14.17 -6.21
N PHE A 414 -20.75 -14.43 -6.32
CA PHE A 414 -21.44 -14.48 -7.61
C PHE A 414 -21.20 -13.23 -8.49
N PRO A 415 -21.27 -11.98 -7.97
CA PRO A 415 -20.95 -10.80 -8.79
C PRO A 415 -19.51 -10.80 -9.32
N LEU A 416 -18.56 -11.39 -8.58
CA LEU A 416 -17.17 -11.52 -9.02
C LEU A 416 -17.07 -12.55 -10.15
N PHE A 417 -17.64 -13.73 -9.95
CA PHE A 417 -17.70 -14.78 -10.97
C PHE A 417 -18.35 -14.31 -12.27
N ALA A 418 -19.53 -13.69 -12.19
CA ALA A 418 -20.22 -13.15 -13.36
C ALA A 418 -19.38 -12.08 -14.08
N THR A 419 -18.61 -11.27 -13.32
CA THR A 419 -17.67 -10.32 -13.93
C THR A 419 -16.52 -11.03 -14.63
N LEU A 420 -15.95 -12.09 -14.03
CA LEU A 420 -14.87 -12.88 -14.63
C LEU A 420 -15.34 -13.53 -15.94
N LEU A 421 -16.52 -14.15 -15.95
CA LEU A 421 -17.11 -14.76 -17.14
C LEU A 421 -17.25 -13.75 -18.28
N ARG A 422 -17.84 -12.57 -18.00
CA ARG A 422 -17.99 -11.51 -19.00
C ARG A 422 -16.65 -10.97 -19.49
N LEU A 423 -15.63 -10.90 -18.63
CA LEU A 423 -14.28 -10.54 -19.05
C LEU A 423 -13.78 -11.59 -20.05
N LYS A 424 -13.71 -12.87 -19.66
CA LYS A 424 -13.20 -13.96 -20.51
C LYS A 424 -13.94 -14.05 -21.84
N TYR A 425 -15.28 -13.97 -21.84
CA TYR A 425 -16.10 -13.92 -23.05
C TYR A 425 -15.71 -12.77 -23.99
N HIS A 426 -15.41 -11.59 -23.44
CA HIS A 426 -14.99 -10.44 -24.24
C HIS A 426 -13.68 -10.69 -24.98
N VAL A 427 -12.73 -11.42 -24.39
CA VAL A 427 -11.46 -11.77 -25.04
C VAL A 427 -11.68 -12.67 -26.26
N PHE A 428 -12.48 -13.74 -26.11
CA PHE A 428 -12.83 -14.61 -27.24
C PHE A 428 -13.51 -13.83 -28.38
N SER A 429 -14.42 -12.92 -28.03
CA SER A 429 -15.10 -12.07 -29.03
C SER A 429 -14.16 -11.14 -29.82
N GLN A 430 -13.00 -10.77 -29.24
CA GLN A 430 -12.03 -9.87 -29.87
C GLN A 430 -10.96 -10.60 -30.69
N GLN A 431 -10.55 -11.82 -30.30
CA GLN A 431 -9.46 -12.57 -30.94
C GLN A 431 -9.75 -12.98 -32.40
N GLN A 432 -11.02 -13.03 -32.82
CA GLN A 432 -11.41 -13.29 -34.22
C GLN A 432 -11.75 -12.01 -35.03
N SER A 433 -11.66 -10.82 -34.43
CA SER A 433 -11.92 -9.55 -35.13
C SER A 433 -10.68 -8.98 -35.86
N VAL A 434 -9.60 -9.76 -35.96
CA VAL A 434 -8.31 -9.39 -36.59
C VAL A 434 -8.07 -10.23 -37.84
#